data_AF-A0A2W0AN53-F1
#
_entry.id   AF-A0A2W0AN53-F1
#
_cell.length_a   1.000
_cell.length_b   1.000
_cell.length_c   1.000
_cell.angle_alpha   90.00
_cell.angle_beta   90.00
_cell.angle_gamma   90.00
#
_symmetry.space_group_name_H-M   'P 1'
#
loop_
_entity.id
_entity.type
_entity.pdbx_description
1 polymer ?
#
loop_
_entity_poly.entity_id
_entity_poly.type
_entity_poly.pdbx_seq_one_letter_code
_entity_poly.pdbx_strand_id
1 'polypeptide(L)'
;MLFVKYLLMSAGIGMILVAAGILGYDLYLQIEYRRAGATRGGAPLPAPPQLRWRTGLALALLAWAPMLLALSLVVVPSGMAGVRVSQTQGTLPGTLYPGVHLVIPFAENISLFDTRDQLFTTGAAEDANNKQGQPASKLQPLNVQAKEGLTVGLAITVRYRLDPRRLDFIQAHLPQPVEKEIVPAVVTSVWRDLVPSFTVREVFAAKREEVRKRAADAIARKLEADGIMVKEVMLRDIQLPPEYAKGLEDLLLKEQESDRMGVETDIRQKQVRISELEAEAQKAQQVKQAEGQAQVRVLQAKAEADAMQYTLPLKQKQIEQSRLEAEARKEATVKNAEAMAQAKVIDSKAEMERRNLLADAEANRIRITAAADAERMKSEAAILKSNPLLINKIVAERLSDKLQIMMVPADGKFFFANDVLRSMNTANHVSQAEPDGPPQDAPQR
;
A
#
# COMPACT_ATOMS: atom_id res chain seq x y z
N MET A 1 42.29 54.65 26.87
CA MET A 1 41.70 56.01 26.95
C MET A 1 41.11 56.31 28.34
N LEU A 2 40.35 55.40 28.97
CA LEU A 2 40.13 55.41 30.43
C LEU A 2 41.45 55.49 31.23
N PHE A 3 42.52 54.93 30.67
CA PHE A 3 43.88 55.05 31.17
C PHE A 3 44.32 56.49 31.45
N VAL A 4 44.01 57.47 30.59
CA VAL A 4 44.41 58.87 30.80
C VAL A 4 43.67 59.47 32.00
N LYS A 5 42.36 59.19 32.11
CA LYS A 5 41.55 59.58 33.27
C LYS A 5 42.12 58.99 34.55
N TYR A 6 42.38 57.68 34.58
CA TYR A 6 42.93 57.01 35.76
C TYR A 6 44.35 57.47 36.10
N LEU A 7 45.17 57.79 35.11
CA LEU A 7 46.52 58.33 35.30
C LEU A 7 46.50 59.75 35.88
N LEU A 8 45.60 60.61 35.41
CA LEU A 8 45.39 61.94 35.99
C LEU A 8 44.85 61.84 37.43
N MET A 9 43.94 60.89 37.68
CA MET A 9 43.36 60.66 39.00
C MET A 9 44.40 60.11 39.98
N SER A 10 45.25 59.17 39.56
CA SER A 10 46.34 58.62 40.38
C SER A 10 47.44 59.65 40.64
N ALA A 11 47.74 60.53 39.67
CA ALA A 11 48.66 61.65 39.87
C ALA A 11 48.13 62.66 40.91
N GLY A 12 46.83 63.00 40.83
CA GLY A 12 46.17 63.86 41.82
C GLY A 12 46.20 63.24 43.23
N ILE A 13 45.82 61.97 43.36
CA ILE A 13 45.88 61.24 44.63
C ILE A 13 47.31 61.15 45.17
N GLY A 14 48.29 60.88 44.30
CA GLY A 14 49.71 60.83 44.67
C GLY A 14 50.20 62.16 45.25
N MET A 15 49.82 63.29 44.66
CA MET A 15 50.18 64.61 45.19
C MET A 15 49.53 64.90 46.56
N ILE A 16 48.27 64.46 46.77
CA ILE A 16 47.60 64.58 48.07
C ILE A 16 48.30 63.73 49.13
N LEU A 17 48.69 62.50 48.79
CA LEU A 17 49.43 61.61 49.70
C LEU A 17 50.80 62.18 50.07
N VAL A 18 51.53 62.77 49.12
CA VAL A 18 52.80 63.46 49.37
C VAL A 18 52.59 64.68 50.27
N ALA A 19 51.56 65.50 50.02
CA ALA A 19 51.22 66.64 50.87
C ALA A 19 50.88 66.21 52.31
N ALA A 20 50.07 65.16 52.47
CA ALA A 20 49.72 64.59 53.76
C ALA A 20 50.95 63.99 54.48
N GLY A 21 51.85 63.34 53.74
CA GLY A 21 53.10 62.80 54.25
C GLY A 21 54.05 63.89 54.77
N ILE A 22 54.19 65.01 54.06
CA ILE A 22 55.00 66.17 54.50
C ILE A 22 54.41 66.77 55.78
N LEU A 23 53.09 67.00 55.82
CA LEU A 23 52.43 67.55 57.02
C LEU A 23 52.50 66.58 58.21
N GLY A 24 52.35 65.28 57.96
CA GLY A 24 52.46 64.24 58.98
C GLY A 24 53.89 64.13 59.53
N TYR A 25 54.90 64.23 58.68
CA TYR A 25 56.31 64.24 59.07
C TYR A 25 56.67 65.49 59.87
N ASP A 26 56.25 66.68 59.42
CA ASP A 26 56.46 67.94 60.15
C ASP A 26 55.76 67.91 61.52
N LEU A 27 54.56 67.32 61.61
CA LEU A 27 53.84 67.13 62.88
C LEU A 27 54.56 66.15 63.80
N TYR A 28 55.09 65.05 63.27
CA TYR A 28 55.90 64.09 64.03
C TYR A 28 57.14 64.75 64.63
N LEU A 29 57.90 65.50 63.82
CA LEU A 29 59.05 66.30 64.27
C LEU A 29 58.67 67.30 65.36
N GLN A 30 57.49 67.94 65.26
CA GLN A 30 57.02 68.88 66.27
C GLN A 30 56.66 68.18 67.59
N ILE A 31 56.04 66.99 67.53
CA ILE A 31 55.74 66.18 68.72
C ILE A 31 57.04 65.70 69.38
N GLU A 32 58.00 65.25 68.59
CA GLU A 32 59.31 64.81 69.09
C GLU A 32 60.09 65.97 69.72
N TYR A 33 60.07 67.15 69.11
CA TYR A 33 60.64 68.38 69.69
C TYR A 33 59.98 68.74 71.03
N ARG A 34 58.64 68.68 71.12
CA ARG A 34 57.91 68.92 72.39
C ARG A 34 58.27 67.88 73.46
N ARG A 35 58.42 66.61 73.08
CA ARG A 35 58.85 65.54 74.00
C ARG A 35 60.29 65.72 74.48
N ALA A 36 61.21 66.14 73.59
CA ALA A 36 62.61 66.42 73.91
C ALA A 36 62.77 67.66 74.82
N GLY A 37 61.96 68.70 74.60
CA GLY A 37 61.91 69.87 75.49
C GLY A 37 61.34 69.57 76.87
N ALA A 38 60.39 68.63 76.98
CA ALA A 38 59.84 68.19 78.26
C ALA A 38 60.80 67.31 79.07
N THR A 39 61.75 66.63 78.43
CA THR A 39 62.74 65.74 79.09
C THR A 39 64.08 66.41 79.39
N ARG A 40 64.48 67.46 78.67
CA ARG A 40 65.70 68.24 78.91
C ARG A 40 65.40 69.61 79.49
N GLY A 41 65.24 69.69 80.82
CA GLY A 41 65.12 70.96 81.54
C GLY A 41 66.40 71.79 81.49
N GLY A 42 66.61 72.58 80.43
CA GLY A 42 67.57 73.69 80.39
C GLY A 42 68.72 73.64 79.37
N ALA A 43 68.79 72.65 78.46
CA ALA A 43 69.79 72.66 77.38
C ALA A 43 69.26 73.40 76.12
N PRO A 44 70.11 74.16 75.38
CA PRO A 44 69.65 74.89 74.19
C PRO A 44 69.17 73.91 73.12
N LEU A 45 67.89 74.01 72.78
CA LEU A 45 67.25 73.19 71.76
C LEU A 45 67.76 73.58 70.36
N PRO A 46 67.92 72.62 69.42
CA PRO A 46 68.12 72.93 68.01
C PRO A 46 66.93 73.76 67.48
N ALA A 47 67.14 74.57 66.45
CA ALA A 47 66.12 75.48 65.93
C ALA A 47 64.79 74.75 65.65
N PRO A 48 63.63 75.36 65.96
CA PRO A 48 62.34 74.71 65.78
C PRO A 48 62.15 74.32 64.31
N PRO A 49 61.68 73.08 64.03
CA PRO A 49 61.40 72.67 62.67
C PRO A 49 60.34 73.62 62.09
N GLN A 50 60.65 74.24 60.95
CA GLN A 50 59.73 75.13 60.27
C GLN A 50 58.61 74.29 59.65
N LEU A 51 57.36 74.48 60.09
CA LEU A 51 56.21 73.85 59.44
C LEU A 51 56.15 74.32 57.99
N ARG A 52 56.34 73.40 57.04
CA ARG A 52 56.20 73.67 55.62
C ARG A 52 54.74 73.57 55.20
N TRP A 53 53.82 74.11 56.01
CA TRP A 53 52.38 74.08 55.73
C TRP A 53 52.07 74.73 54.37
N ARG A 54 52.80 75.78 53.99
CA ARG A 54 52.65 76.46 52.70
C ARG A 54 52.95 75.53 51.52
N THR A 55 53.96 74.66 51.60
CA THR A 55 54.27 73.72 50.52
C THR A 55 53.27 72.57 50.49
N GLY A 56 52.85 72.06 51.65
CA GLY A 56 51.80 71.04 51.74
C GLY A 56 50.46 71.53 51.16
N LEU A 57 50.06 72.76 51.52
CA LEU A 57 48.83 73.38 51.01
C LEU A 57 48.93 73.72 49.52
N ALA A 58 50.09 74.21 49.05
CA ALA A 58 50.32 74.45 47.62
C ALA A 58 50.25 73.15 46.79
N LEU A 59 50.82 72.05 47.29
CA LEU A 59 50.73 70.72 46.65
C LEU A 59 49.28 70.20 46.63
N ALA A 60 48.53 70.38 47.71
CA ALA A 60 47.12 69.97 47.77
C ALA A 60 46.24 70.77 46.78
N LEU A 61 46.45 72.08 46.66
CA LEU A 61 45.76 72.90 45.67
C LEU A 61 46.18 72.55 44.23
N LEU A 62 47.47 72.29 44.00
CA LEU A 62 47.97 71.83 42.71
C LEU A 62 47.36 70.48 42.32
N ALA A 63 47.13 69.59 43.29
CA ALA A 63 46.54 68.27 43.08
C ALA A 63 45.09 68.32 42.58
N TRP A 64 44.35 69.38 42.89
CA TRP A 64 42.98 69.55 42.37
C TRP A 64 42.95 69.79 40.86
N ALA A 65 43.98 70.39 40.26
CA ALA A 65 43.99 70.65 38.82
C ALA A 65 43.88 69.37 37.96
N PRO A 66 44.75 68.34 38.11
CA PRO A 66 44.61 67.09 37.35
C PRO A 66 43.37 66.29 37.78
N MET A 67 42.93 66.41 39.04
CA MET A 67 41.74 65.74 39.54
C MET A 67 40.46 66.26 38.87
N LEU A 68 40.32 67.59 38.77
CA LEU A 68 39.19 68.24 38.08
C LEU A 68 39.21 67.95 36.58
N LEU A 69 40.38 67.94 35.95
CA LEU A 69 40.55 67.51 34.56
C LEU A 69 40.13 66.03 34.35
N ALA A 70 40.51 65.14 35.26
CA ALA A 70 40.11 63.72 35.20
C ALA A 70 38.60 63.53 35.37
N LEU A 71 37.98 64.30 36.28
CA LEU A 71 36.53 64.29 36.51
C LEU A 71 35.77 64.87 35.31
N SER A 72 36.34 65.87 34.66
CA SER A 72 35.77 66.53 33.47
C SER A 72 35.80 65.64 32.22
N LEU A 73 36.79 64.73 32.12
CA LEU A 73 36.87 63.78 31.02
C LEU A 73 35.85 62.65 31.19
N VAL A 74 34.85 62.63 30.30
CA VAL A 74 33.91 61.53 30.17
C VAL A 74 34.05 60.89 28.79
N VAL A 75 34.07 59.57 28.79
CA VAL A 75 34.21 58.76 27.58
C VAL A 75 32.88 58.08 27.32
N VAL A 76 32.30 58.37 26.15
CA VAL A 76 31.09 57.69 25.68
C VAL A 76 31.53 56.47 24.87
N PRO A 77 31.16 55.23 25.29
CA PRO A 77 31.51 54.02 24.58
C PRO A 77 30.93 53.97 23.16
N SER A 78 31.53 53.16 22.28
CA SER A 78 31.01 52.96 20.93
C SER A 78 29.64 52.28 20.95
N GLY A 79 28.69 52.84 20.18
CA GLY A 79 27.30 52.40 20.15
C GLY A 79 26.40 53.02 21.22
N MET A 80 26.96 53.76 22.16
CA MET A 80 26.20 54.59 23.11
C MET A 80 26.23 56.04 22.64
N ALA A 81 25.21 56.80 22.99
CA ALA A 81 25.20 58.25 22.86
C ALA A 81 24.78 58.88 24.19
N GLY A 82 25.43 59.97 24.54
CA GLY A 82 25.20 60.68 25.79
C GLY A 82 24.29 61.89 25.61
N VAL A 83 23.46 62.17 26.60
CA VAL A 83 22.76 63.46 26.73
C VAL A 83 23.26 64.16 27.98
N ARG A 84 23.53 65.46 27.87
CA ARG A 84 23.94 66.28 29.02
C ARG A 84 22.72 66.70 29.82
N VAL A 85 22.70 66.36 31.09
CA VAL A 85 21.70 66.78 32.06
C VAL A 85 22.40 67.70 33.05
N SER A 86 22.12 69.00 32.92
CA SER A 86 22.55 70.01 33.88
C SER A 86 21.64 70.00 35.10
N GLN A 87 22.20 70.10 36.30
CA GLN A 87 21.40 70.22 37.52
C GLN A 87 20.64 71.55 37.62
N THR A 88 21.04 72.56 36.85
CA THR A 88 20.48 73.92 36.94
C THR A 88 19.58 74.28 35.76
N GLN A 89 19.92 73.82 34.55
CA GLN A 89 19.16 74.11 33.31
C GLN A 89 18.37 72.91 32.79
N GLY A 90 18.45 71.75 33.47
CA GLY A 90 17.81 70.52 33.03
C GLY A 90 18.53 69.89 31.83
N THR A 91 17.77 69.33 30.89
CA THR A 91 18.34 68.65 29.73
C THR A 91 18.89 69.67 28.72
N LEU A 92 20.20 69.64 28.50
CA LEU A 92 20.87 70.51 27.54
C LEU A 92 20.69 69.96 26.12
N PRO A 93 20.43 70.81 25.12
CA PRO A 93 20.35 70.38 23.73
C PRO A 93 21.73 69.91 23.25
N GLY A 94 21.71 68.87 22.42
CA GLY A 94 22.89 68.32 21.77
C GLY A 94 23.31 66.97 22.33
N THR A 95 23.51 66.04 21.40
CA THR A 95 23.87 64.65 21.70
C THR A 95 25.37 64.45 21.57
N LEU A 96 25.93 63.77 22.57
CA LEU A 96 27.32 63.40 22.63
C LEU A 96 27.49 62.08 21.88
N TYR A 97 28.07 62.16 20.70
CA TYR A 97 28.48 60.98 19.93
C TYR A 97 29.59 60.20 20.64
N PRO A 98 29.84 58.92 20.27
CA PRO A 98 30.95 58.15 20.82
C PRO A 98 32.28 58.90 20.73
N GLY A 99 32.98 59.02 21.85
CA GLY A 99 34.20 59.82 21.92
C GLY A 99 34.49 60.35 23.32
N VAL A 100 35.53 61.18 23.38
CA VAL A 100 35.93 61.87 24.61
C VAL A 100 35.30 63.25 24.60
N HIS A 101 34.54 63.55 25.64
CA HIS A 101 33.91 64.85 25.81
C HIS A 101 34.33 65.44 27.15
N LEU A 102 34.55 66.74 27.15
CA LEU A 102 34.92 67.51 28.31
C LEU A 102 33.64 68.14 28.86
N VAL A 103 33.21 67.68 30.04
CA VAL A 103 32.01 68.17 30.73
C VAL A 103 32.38 68.86 32.02
N ILE A 104 31.55 69.81 32.45
CA ILE A 104 31.82 70.51 33.71
C ILE A 104 31.52 69.55 34.86
N PRO A 105 32.55 69.11 35.62
CA PRO A 105 32.32 68.19 36.71
C PRO A 105 31.38 68.84 37.74
N PHE A 106 30.46 68.04 38.30
CA PHE A 106 29.41 68.44 39.26
C PHE A 106 28.19 69.17 38.70
N ALA A 107 28.33 70.02 37.68
CA ALA A 107 27.19 70.73 37.08
C ALA A 107 26.44 69.89 36.04
N GLU A 108 27.16 69.04 35.30
CA GLU A 108 26.65 68.26 34.18
C GLU A 108 26.80 66.76 34.45
N ASN A 109 25.70 66.02 34.30
CA ASN A 109 25.68 64.56 34.32
C ASN A 109 25.36 64.04 32.91
N ILE A 110 26.03 62.96 32.49
CA ILE A 110 25.76 62.34 31.20
C ILE A 110 24.87 61.11 31.40
N SER A 111 23.68 61.15 30.82
CA SER A 111 22.81 59.98 30.68
C SER A 111 23.19 59.25 29.39
N LEU A 112 23.51 57.96 29.49
CA LEU A 112 23.93 57.14 28.35
C LEU A 112 22.75 56.35 27.81
N PHE A 113 22.54 56.43 26.50
CA PHE A 113 21.54 55.67 25.77
C PHE A 113 22.22 54.74 24.76
N ASP A 114 21.72 53.52 24.66
CA ASP A 114 22.16 52.61 23.61
C ASP A 114 21.49 53.00 22.28
N THR A 115 22.31 53.31 21.28
CA THR A 115 21.85 53.68 19.93
C THR A 115 21.83 52.51 18.96
N ARG A 116 22.24 51.33 19.43
CA ARG A 116 22.21 50.08 18.65
C ARG A 116 20.78 49.61 18.46
N ASP A 117 20.65 48.67 17.54
CA ASP A 117 19.37 48.00 17.31
C ASP A 117 19.03 47.16 18.53
N GLN A 118 17.85 47.42 19.08
CA GLN A 118 17.26 46.65 20.15
C GLN A 118 16.05 45.87 19.65
N LEU A 119 15.82 44.74 20.29
CA LEU A 119 14.73 43.84 20.00
C LEU A 119 13.77 43.86 21.18
N PHE A 120 12.57 44.35 20.95
CA PHE A 120 11.47 44.17 21.89
C PHE A 120 10.65 42.97 21.44
N THR A 121 10.47 41.98 22.29
CA THR A 121 9.67 40.78 22.00
C THR A 121 8.53 40.65 23.00
N THR A 122 7.32 40.40 22.52
CA THR A 122 6.14 40.13 23.35
C THR A 122 5.90 38.63 23.37
N GLY A 123 5.78 38.03 24.57
CA GLY A 123 5.49 36.60 24.71
C GLY A 123 6.70 35.66 24.63
N ALA A 124 7.94 36.17 24.57
CA ALA A 124 9.14 35.34 24.69
C ALA A 124 9.86 35.61 26.02
N ALA A 125 10.23 34.54 26.71
CA ALA A 125 11.07 34.55 27.91
C ALA A 125 12.54 34.90 27.60
N GLU A 126 12.79 35.98 26.85
CA GLU A 126 14.15 36.41 26.49
C GLU A 126 14.91 37.15 27.61
N ASP A 127 14.49 36.98 28.87
CA ASP A 127 15.28 37.35 30.05
C ASP A 127 15.50 36.15 31.00
N ALA A 128 15.30 34.91 30.54
CA ALA A 128 15.56 33.73 31.39
C ALA A 128 17.06 33.41 31.57
N ASN A 129 17.95 34.02 30.78
CA ASN A 129 19.39 33.71 30.80
C ASN A 129 20.29 34.82 31.34
N ASN A 130 19.74 35.90 31.89
CA ASN A 130 20.56 36.88 32.59
C ASN A 130 19.81 37.44 33.80
N LYS A 131 20.37 37.16 35.00
CA LYS A 131 19.92 37.55 36.36
C LYS A 131 19.07 36.52 37.08
N GLN A 132 19.76 35.65 37.82
CA GLN A 132 19.26 35.00 39.03
C GLN A 132 18.51 36.02 39.91
N GLY A 133 17.23 35.72 40.21
CA GLY A 133 16.59 36.21 41.44
C GLY A 133 15.57 37.34 41.34
N GLN A 134 15.03 37.70 40.16
CA GLN A 134 13.85 38.57 40.09
C GLN A 134 12.73 37.86 39.32
N PRO A 135 11.46 37.92 39.79
CA PRO A 135 10.35 37.29 39.08
C PRO A 135 10.29 37.93 37.69
N ALA A 136 10.65 37.15 36.66
CA ALA A 136 10.43 37.52 35.29
C ALA A 136 8.95 37.92 35.20
N SER A 137 8.69 39.21 34.99
CA SER A 137 7.35 39.69 34.66
C SER A 137 6.89 38.77 33.55
N LYS A 138 5.83 37.98 33.80
CA LYS A 138 5.36 36.98 32.84
C LYS A 138 4.96 37.77 31.59
N LEU A 139 5.86 37.86 30.62
CA LEU A 139 5.58 38.43 29.31
C LEU A 139 4.59 37.47 28.65
N GLN A 140 3.32 37.71 28.93
CA GLN A 140 2.21 37.01 28.32
C GLN A 140 2.12 37.44 26.86
N PRO A 141 1.73 36.54 25.95
CA PRO A 141 1.42 36.90 24.58
C PRO A 141 0.39 38.04 24.57
N LEU A 142 0.46 38.91 23.57
CA LEU A 142 -0.44 40.04 23.49
C LEU A 142 -1.83 39.54 23.10
N ASN A 143 -2.74 39.48 24.07
CA ASN A 143 -4.11 39.06 23.85
C ASN A 143 -4.94 40.22 23.27
N VAL A 144 -5.40 40.06 22.04
CA VAL A 144 -6.23 41.00 21.29
C VAL A 144 -7.52 40.33 20.83
N GLN A 145 -8.58 41.10 20.64
CA GLN A 145 -9.85 40.59 20.14
C GLN A 145 -9.93 40.83 18.63
N ALA A 146 -10.20 39.77 17.88
CA ALA A 146 -10.46 39.84 16.44
C ALA A 146 -11.88 40.36 16.17
N LYS A 147 -12.20 40.58 14.90
CA LYS A 147 -13.53 41.06 14.45
C LYS A 147 -14.69 40.18 14.94
N GLU A 148 -14.45 38.90 15.14
CA GLU A 148 -15.42 37.91 15.62
C GLU A 148 -15.56 37.88 17.16
N GLY A 149 -14.85 38.74 17.89
CA GLY A 149 -14.82 38.75 19.35
C GLY A 149 -13.94 37.64 19.97
N LEU A 150 -13.28 36.83 19.13
CA LEU A 150 -12.34 35.80 19.58
C LEU A 150 -11.02 36.43 20.05
N THR A 151 -10.51 35.95 21.18
CA THR A 151 -9.23 36.42 21.72
C THR A 151 -8.08 35.65 21.10
N VAL A 152 -7.19 36.35 20.41
CA VAL A 152 -6.00 35.79 19.76
C VAL A 152 -4.77 36.31 20.50
N GLY A 153 -3.85 35.40 20.86
CA GLY A 153 -2.57 35.75 21.45
C GLY A 153 -1.53 36.01 20.36
N LEU A 154 -0.93 37.20 20.31
CA LEU A 154 0.09 37.55 19.32
C LEU A 154 1.47 37.64 19.96
N ALA A 155 2.44 36.94 19.39
CA ALA A 155 3.86 37.12 19.69
C ALA A 155 4.48 38.01 18.63
N ILE A 156 4.89 39.22 19.05
CA ILE A 156 5.37 40.28 18.17
C ILE A 156 6.80 40.62 18.56
N THR A 157 7.68 40.77 17.59
CA THR A 157 9.03 41.29 17.78
C THR A 157 9.17 42.60 17.02
N VAL A 158 9.56 43.66 17.70
CA VAL A 158 9.82 44.97 17.12
C VAL A 158 11.31 45.25 17.24
N ARG A 159 11.97 45.44 16.10
CA ARG A 159 13.35 45.92 16.03
C ARG A 159 13.35 47.43 15.89
N TYR A 160 13.89 48.11 16.88
CA TYR A 160 13.93 49.57 16.95
C TYR A 160 15.32 50.06 17.36
N ARG A 161 15.58 51.34 17.14
CA ARG A 161 16.76 52.05 17.63
C ARG A 161 16.35 53.46 18.06
N LEU A 162 17.06 54.04 19.02
CA LEU A 162 16.85 55.44 19.40
C LEU A 162 17.49 56.36 18.34
N ASP A 163 16.82 57.46 17.98
CA ASP A 163 17.43 58.46 17.10
C ASP A 163 18.47 59.28 17.87
N PRO A 164 19.78 59.19 17.53
CA PRO A 164 20.82 59.95 18.19
C PRO A 164 20.67 61.46 18.05
N ARG A 165 19.79 61.98 17.18
CA ARG A 165 19.54 63.43 17.06
C ARG A 165 18.51 63.97 18.05
N ARG A 166 17.66 63.10 18.62
CA ARG A 166 16.51 63.48 19.46
C ARG A 166 16.59 62.90 20.88
N LEU A 167 17.77 62.45 21.31
CA LEU A 167 17.94 61.86 22.65
C LEU A 167 17.67 62.88 23.78
N ASP A 168 17.91 64.16 23.52
CA ASP A 168 17.55 65.25 24.43
C ASP A 168 16.04 65.32 24.66
N PHE A 169 15.24 65.20 23.60
CA PHE A 169 13.79 65.12 23.70
C PHE A 169 13.34 63.88 24.48
N ILE A 170 13.94 62.73 24.18
CA ILE A 170 13.65 61.45 24.86
C ILE A 170 13.95 61.56 26.36
N GLN A 171 15.11 62.08 26.74
CA GLN A 171 15.50 62.24 28.14
C GLN A 171 14.59 63.22 28.91
N ALA A 172 14.02 64.23 28.23
CA ALA A 172 13.20 65.25 28.86
C ALA A 172 11.72 64.86 29.00
N HIS A 173 11.15 64.17 28.01
CA HIS A 173 9.70 63.93 27.93
C HIS A 173 9.29 62.48 28.20
N LEU A 174 10.18 61.52 28.00
CA LEU A 174 9.83 60.10 28.10
C LEU A 174 10.24 59.54 29.48
N PRO A 175 9.37 58.74 30.11
CA PRO A 175 9.74 58.01 31.32
C PRO A 175 10.83 56.97 31.04
N GLN A 176 11.67 56.71 32.05
CA GLN A 176 12.78 55.77 31.96
C GLN A 176 12.52 54.53 32.80
N PRO A 177 12.77 53.31 32.28
CA PRO A 177 13.39 52.99 30.98
C PRO A 177 12.39 52.92 29.81
N VAL A 178 12.67 53.65 28.73
CA VAL A 178 11.87 53.75 27.50
C VAL A 178 11.48 52.39 26.92
N GLU A 179 12.41 51.44 27.01
CA GLU A 179 12.30 50.06 26.50
C GLU A 179 11.18 49.26 27.18
N LYS A 180 10.88 49.56 28.46
CA LYS A 180 9.91 48.80 29.26
C LYS A 180 8.54 49.47 29.35
N GLU A 181 8.48 50.79 29.26
CA GLU A 181 7.25 51.52 29.54
C GLU A 181 6.53 51.97 28.26
N ILE A 182 7.27 52.40 27.24
CA ILE A 182 6.66 53.10 26.10
C ILE A 182 6.49 52.17 24.91
N VAL A 183 7.57 51.50 24.49
CA VAL A 183 7.53 50.60 23.34
C VAL A 183 6.44 49.51 23.50
N PRO A 184 6.32 48.82 24.65
CA PRO A 184 5.29 47.79 24.84
C PRO A 184 3.87 48.37 24.82
N ALA A 185 3.68 49.56 25.42
CA ALA A 185 2.38 50.22 25.50
C ALA A 185 1.91 50.69 24.11
N VAL A 186 2.78 51.32 23.34
CA VAL A 186 2.46 51.78 21.97
C VAL A 186 2.18 50.59 21.06
N VAL A 187 3.03 49.56 21.06
CA VAL A 187 2.81 48.34 20.27
C VAL A 187 1.48 47.69 20.65
N THR A 188 1.22 47.51 21.94
CA THR A 188 -0.05 46.96 22.45
C THR A 188 -1.25 47.77 21.97
N SER A 189 -1.19 49.11 22.05
CA SER A 189 -2.29 49.98 21.62
C SER A 189 -2.59 49.81 20.13
N VAL A 190 -1.56 49.80 19.27
CA VAL A 190 -1.75 49.71 17.81
C VAL A 190 -2.34 48.37 17.42
N TRP A 191 -1.89 47.27 18.02
CA TRP A 191 -2.46 45.96 17.74
C TRP A 191 -3.90 45.83 18.27
N ARG A 192 -4.23 46.46 19.41
CA ARG A 192 -5.62 46.55 19.90
C ARG A 192 -6.53 47.38 19.02
N ASP A 193 -6.00 48.41 18.36
CA ASP A 193 -6.75 49.24 17.41
C ASP A 193 -6.94 48.54 16.06
N LEU A 194 -5.94 47.78 15.60
CA LEU A 194 -5.89 47.23 14.24
C LEU A 194 -6.57 45.87 14.11
N VAL A 195 -6.36 44.96 15.07
CA VAL A 195 -6.84 43.56 14.99
C VAL A 195 -8.37 43.43 14.93
N PRO A 196 -9.18 44.26 15.60
CA PRO A 196 -10.65 44.20 15.49
C PRO A 196 -11.19 44.42 14.06
N SER A 197 -10.38 44.98 13.15
CA SER A 197 -10.78 45.16 11.75
C SER A 197 -10.60 43.90 10.88
N PHE A 198 -9.89 42.89 11.39
CA PHE A 198 -9.56 41.66 10.68
C PHE A 198 -10.18 40.42 11.35
N THR A 199 -10.48 39.42 10.52
CA THR A 199 -10.90 38.09 10.99
C THR A 199 -9.72 37.27 11.51
N VAL A 200 -9.97 36.30 12.40
CA VAL A 200 -8.91 35.39 12.91
C VAL A 200 -8.15 34.71 11.76
N ARG A 201 -8.88 34.25 10.73
CA ARG A 201 -8.31 33.62 9.53
C ARG A 201 -7.45 34.57 8.70
N GLU A 202 -7.83 35.85 8.60
CA GLU A 202 -7.05 36.86 7.87
C GLU A 202 -5.76 37.22 8.60
N VAL A 203 -5.79 37.35 9.93
CA VAL A 203 -4.60 37.63 10.75
C VAL A 203 -3.62 36.45 10.72
N PHE A 204 -4.14 35.22 10.75
CA PHE A 204 -3.32 34.02 10.77
C PHE A 204 -2.71 33.66 9.39
N ALA A 205 -3.51 33.66 8.33
CA ALA A 205 -3.10 33.14 7.02
C ALA A 205 -3.28 34.16 5.89
N ALA A 206 -4.53 34.51 5.56
CA ALA A 206 -4.83 35.13 4.26
C ALA A 206 -4.24 36.54 4.06
N LYS A 207 -4.09 37.32 5.14
CA LYS A 207 -3.66 38.73 5.11
C LYS A 207 -2.59 39.05 6.14
N ARG A 208 -1.84 38.05 6.62
CA ARG A 208 -0.81 38.19 7.66
C ARG A 208 0.20 39.31 7.35
N GLU A 209 0.70 39.34 6.11
CA GLU A 209 1.67 40.35 5.67
C GLU A 209 1.07 41.76 5.57
N GLU A 210 -0.20 41.86 5.18
CA GLU A 210 -0.90 43.14 5.12
C GLU A 210 -1.12 43.71 6.53
N VAL A 211 -1.57 42.86 7.47
CA VAL A 211 -1.72 43.20 8.89
C VAL A 211 -0.38 43.64 9.47
N ARG A 212 0.70 42.89 9.22
CA ARG A 212 2.06 43.24 9.65
C ARG A 212 2.50 44.59 9.11
N LYS A 213 2.30 44.86 7.83
CA LYS A 213 2.70 46.12 7.19
C LYS A 213 1.93 47.30 7.76
N ARG A 214 0.60 47.20 7.86
CA ARG A 214 -0.23 48.27 8.44
C ARG A 214 0.12 48.53 9.91
N ALA A 215 0.36 47.48 10.69
CA ALA A 215 0.82 47.61 12.07
C ALA A 215 2.20 48.25 12.14
N ALA A 216 3.15 47.85 11.28
CA ALA A 216 4.48 48.44 11.20
C ALA A 216 4.43 49.95 10.89
N ASP A 217 3.62 50.35 9.91
CA ASP A 217 3.46 51.77 9.53
C ASP A 217 2.85 52.59 10.68
N ALA A 218 1.83 52.05 11.36
CA ALA A 218 1.19 52.72 12.49
C ALA A 218 2.10 52.81 13.72
N ILE A 219 2.83 51.73 14.03
CA ILE A 219 3.82 51.68 15.11
C ILE A 219 4.97 52.66 14.82
N ALA A 220 5.49 52.66 13.59
CA ALA A 220 6.55 53.58 13.18
C ALA A 220 6.13 55.04 13.34
N ARG A 221 4.93 55.42 12.87
CA ARG A 221 4.43 56.81 13.00
C ARG A 221 4.30 57.27 14.45
N LYS A 222 3.77 56.42 15.34
CA LYS A 222 3.61 56.76 16.76
C LYS A 222 4.97 56.86 17.47
N LEU A 223 5.87 55.90 17.23
CA LEU A 223 7.20 55.87 17.87
C LEU A 223 8.17 56.91 17.30
N GLU A 224 8.04 57.27 16.02
CA GLU A 224 8.84 58.32 15.39
C GLU A 224 8.55 59.68 16.01
N ALA A 225 7.30 59.97 16.41
CA ALA A 225 6.95 61.18 17.15
C ALA A 225 7.74 61.30 18.47
N ASP A 226 8.05 60.17 19.11
CA ASP A 226 8.83 60.10 20.35
C ASP A 226 10.35 60.02 20.13
N GLY A 227 10.83 59.96 18.88
CA GLY A 227 12.25 59.86 18.55
C GLY A 227 12.79 58.43 18.50
N ILE A 228 11.90 57.43 18.46
CA ILE A 228 12.24 56.01 18.37
C ILE A 228 12.06 55.55 16.92
N MET A 229 13.15 55.13 16.28
CA MET A 229 13.15 54.68 14.89
C MET A 229 12.90 53.18 14.82
N VAL A 230 11.76 52.79 14.24
CA VAL A 230 11.41 51.39 14.01
C VAL A 230 12.03 50.92 12.70
N LYS A 231 12.85 49.87 12.74
CA LYS A 231 13.40 49.26 11.53
C LYS A 231 12.45 48.22 10.95
N GLU A 232 11.88 47.40 11.82
CA GLU A 232 11.09 46.26 11.40
C GLU A 232 10.15 45.78 12.51
N VAL A 233 8.95 45.39 12.11
CA VAL A 233 8.00 44.67 12.97
C VAL A 233 7.81 43.28 12.38
N MET A 234 8.07 42.27 13.21
CA MET A 234 7.94 40.87 12.89
C MET A 234 6.77 40.30 13.69
N LEU A 235 5.88 39.60 12.99
CA LEU A 235 4.88 38.77 13.63
C LEU A 235 5.46 37.35 13.70
N ARG A 236 5.55 36.78 14.90
CA ARG A 236 6.17 35.46 15.11
C ARG A 236 5.09 34.40 15.14
N ASP A 237 4.50 34.19 16.31
CA ASP A 237 3.52 33.16 16.58
C ASP A 237 2.16 33.78 16.92
N ILE A 238 1.09 33.07 16.55
CA ILE A 238 -0.29 33.49 16.71
C ILE A 238 -1.02 32.34 17.42
N GLN A 239 -1.28 32.54 18.71
CA GLN A 239 -2.02 31.59 19.53
C GLN A 239 -3.52 31.76 19.28
N LEU A 240 -4.08 30.79 18.58
CA LEU A 240 -5.51 30.68 18.33
C LEU A 240 -6.24 30.21 19.60
N PRO A 241 -7.49 30.64 19.84
CA PRO A 241 -8.34 30.00 20.85
C PRO A 241 -8.41 28.49 20.60
N PRO A 242 -8.32 27.65 21.64
CA PRO A 242 -8.26 26.20 21.49
C PRO A 242 -9.52 25.62 20.82
N GLU A 243 -10.68 26.24 21.04
CA GLU A 243 -11.94 25.83 20.39
C GLU A 243 -11.94 26.12 18.88
N TYR A 244 -11.38 27.26 18.46
CA TYR A 244 -11.28 27.63 17.06
C TYR A 244 -10.24 26.78 16.32
N ALA A 245 -9.10 26.51 16.96
CA ALA A 245 -8.08 25.62 16.40
C ALA A 245 -8.63 24.23 16.14
N LYS A 246 -9.36 23.64 17.11
CA LYS A 246 -10.05 22.35 16.92
C LYS A 246 -11.06 22.38 15.79
N GLY A 247 -11.89 23.42 15.70
CA GLY A 247 -12.87 23.54 14.61
C GLY A 247 -12.23 23.67 13.23
N LEU A 248 -11.08 24.35 13.14
CA LEU A 248 -10.31 24.46 11.89
C LEU A 248 -9.64 23.14 11.52
N GLU A 249 -9.06 22.43 12.49
CA GLU A 249 -8.51 21.09 12.30
C GLU A 249 -9.58 20.12 11.80
N ASP A 250 -10.78 20.13 12.40
CA ASP A 250 -11.91 19.32 11.97
C ASP A 250 -12.37 19.66 10.55
N LEU A 251 -12.38 20.94 10.19
CA LEU A 251 -12.74 21.38 8.84
C LEU A 251 -11.70 20.92 7.81
N LEU A 252 -10.41 21.09 8.11
CA LEU A 252 -9.32 20.64 7.25
C LEU A 252 -9.33 19.11 7.08
N LEU A 253 -9.63 18.39 8.15
CA LEU A 253 -9.75 16.93 8.11
C LEU A 253 -10.94 16.51 7.23
N LYS A 254 -12.08 17.19 7.32
CA LYS A 254 -13.23 16.96 6.44
C LYS A 254 -12.97 17.33 4.98
N GLU A 255 -12.25 18.42 4.71
CA GLU A 255 -11.82 18.77 3.35
C GLU A 255 -10.90 17.68 2.78
N GLN A 256 -9.93 17.20 3.57
CA GLN A 256 -9.05 16.09 3.16
C GLN A 256 -9.81 14.78 2.96
N GLU A 257 -10.79 14.47 3.81
CA GLU A 257 -11.67 13.30 3.64
C GLU A 257 -12.52 13.41 2.36
N SER A 258 -13.05 14.60 2.07
CA SER A 258 -13.81 14.88 0.85
C SER A 258 -12.93 14.72 -0.40
N ASP A 259 -11.72 15.26 -0.38
CA ASP A 259 -10.75 15.12 -1.48
C ASP A 259 -10.38 13.65 -1.70
N ARG A 260 -10.11 12.92 -0.61
CA ARG A 260 -9.82 11.49 -0.66
C ARG A 260 -11.00 10.69 -1.21
N MET A 261 -12.21 11.00 -0.78
CA MET A 261 -13.42 10.34 -1.26
C MET A 261 -13.65 10.63 -2.75
N GLY A 262 -13.44 11.87 -3.21
CA GLY A 262 -13.50 12.24 -4.62
C GLY A 262 -12.52 11.41 -5.47
N VAL A 263 -11.26 11.32 -5.03
CA VAL A 263 -10.25 10.49 -5.70
C VAL A 263 -10.64 9.01 -5.70
N GLU A 264 -11.20 8.50 -4.61
CA GLU A 264 -11.67 7.10 -4.54
C GLU A 264 -12.85 6.84 -5.49
N THR A 265 -13.80 7.76 -5.58
CA THR A 265 -14.91 7.65 -6.53
C THR A 265 -14.43 7.68 -7.98
N ASP A 266 -13.46 8.53 -8.30
CA ASP A 266 -12.84 8.59 -9.63
C ASP A 266 -12.12 7.28 -9.99
N ILE A 267 -11.39 6.70 -9.03
CA ILE A 267 -10.73 5.39 -9.21
C ILE A 267 -11.77 4.31 -9.47
N ARG A 268 -12.85 4.25 -8.67
CA ARG A 268 -13.92 3.27 -8.85
C ARG A 268 -14.61 3.45 -10.20
N GLN A 269 -14.88 4.68 -10.62
CA GLN A 269 -15.50 4.95 -11.93
C GLN A 269 -14.59 4.52 -13.07
N LYS A 270 -13.28 4.75 -12.98
CA LYS A 270 -12.30 4.24 -13.94
C LYS A 270 -12.25 2.72 -13.93
N GLN A 271 -12.31 2.07 -12.76
CA GLN A 271 -12.33 0.62 -12.65
C GLN A 271 -13.57 0.00 -13.30
N VAL A 272 -14.76 0.59 -13.06
CA VAL A 272 -16.00 0.19 -13.74
C VAL A 272 -15.83 0.33 -15.24
N ARG A 273 -15.31 1.46 -15.72
CA ARG A 273 -15.08 1.68 -17.14
C ARG A 273 -14.08 0.70 -17.76
N ILE A 274 -13.01 0.35 -17.05
CA ILE A 274 -12.07 -0.69 -17.48
C ILE A 274 -12.79 -2.04 -17.59
N SER A 275 -13.60 -2.40 -16.60
CA SER A 275 -14.36 -3.66 -16.64
C SER A 275 -15.40 -3.72 -17.75
N GLU A 276 -16.06 -2.60 -18.06
CA GLU A 276 -16.99 -2.48 -19.20
C GLU A 276 -16.24 -2.64 -20.52
N LEU A 277 -15.10 -1.97 -20.69
CA LEU A 277 -14.25 -2.08 -21.88
C LEU A 277 -13.68 -3.49 -22.04
N GLU A 278 -13.28 -4.15 -20.95
CA GLU A 278 -12.82 -5.54 -20.96
C GLU A 278 -13.94 -6.50 -21.32
N ALA A 279 -15.15 -6.33 -20.77
CA ALA A 279 -16.32 -7.14 -21.12
C ALA A 279 -16.70 -6.96 -22.60
N GLU A 280 -16.65 -5.72 -23.11
CA GLU A 280 -16.89 -5.43 -24.52
C GLU A 280 -15.80 -6.05 -25.42
N ALA A 281 -14.53 -5.95 -25.02
CA ALA A 281 -13.42 -6.59 -25.72
C ALA A 281 -13.54 -8.12 -25.74
N GLN A 282 -13.91 -8.74 -24.62
CA GLN A 282 -14.15 -10.19 -24.52
C GLN A 282 -15.32 -10.61 -25.40
N LYS A 283 -16.43 -9.87 -25.38
CA LYS A 283 -17.57 -10.12 -26.27
C LYS A 283 -17.15 -10.02 -27.74
N ALA A 284 -16.43 -8.97 -28.13
CA ALA A 284 -15.95 -8.80 -29.49
C ALA A 284 -14.98 -9.93 -29.90
N GLN A 285 -14.09 -10.36 -29.01
CA GLN A 285 -13.18 -11.48 -29.24
C GLN A 285 -13.93 -12.80 -29.41
N GLN A 286 -14.92 -13.08 -28.56
CA GLN A 286 -15.76 -14.28 -28.67
C GLN A 286 -16.55 -14.31 -29.98
N VAL A 287 -17.13 -13.18 -30.39
CA VAL A 287 -17.81 -13.06 -31.69
C VAL A 287 -16.85 -13.33 -32.84
N LYS A 288 -15.67 -12.67 -32.86
CA LYS A 288 -14.65 -12.90 -33.90
C LYS A 288 -14.14 -14.34 -33.91
N GLN A 289 -13.99 -14.97 -32.75
CA GLN A 289 -13.56 -16.36 -32.66
C GLN A 289 -14.65 -17.31 -33.18
N ALA A 290 -15.93 -17.06 -32.86
CA ALA A 290 -17.05 -17.83 -33.37
C ALA A 290 -17.20 -17.66 -34.90
N GLU A 291 -17.07 -16.42 -35.41
CA GLU A 291 -17.02 -16.13 -36.84
C GLU A 291 -15.85 -16.83 -37.53
N GLY A 292 -14.65 -16.79 -36.93
CA GLY A 292 -13.47 -17.49 -37.42
C GLY A 292 -13.68 -19.01 -37.46
N GLN A 293 -14.25 -19.61 -36.42
CA GLN A 293 -14.58 -21.04 -36.40
C GLN A 293 -15.65 -21.41 -37.42
N ALA A 294 -16.67 -20.57 -37.59
CA ALA A 294 -17.70 -20.78 -38.61
C ALA A 294 -17.08 -20.74 -40.02
N GLN A 295 -16.20 -19.76 -40.29
CA GLN A 295 -15.46 -19.68 -41.56
C GLN A 295 -14.55 -20.90 -41.77
N VAL A 296 -13.85 -21.37 -40.74
CA VAL A 296 -13.05 -22.60 -40.81
C VAL A 296 -13.92 -23.81 -41.14
N ARG A 297 -15.09 -23.97 -40.52
CA ARG A 297 -16.02 -25.07 -40.84
C ARG A 297 -16.53 -24.99 -42.28
N VAL A 298 -16.90 -23.81 -42.75
CA VAL A 298 -17.34 -23.61 -44.14
C VAL A 298 -16.21 -23.93 -45.10
N LEU A 299 -14.98 -23.51 -44.80
CA LEU A 299 -13.81 -23.82 -45.60
C LEU A 299 -13.48 -25.31 -45.62
N GLN A 300 -13.58 -25.99 -44.46
CA GLN A 300 -13.40 -27.45 -44.36
C GLN A 300 -14.46 -28.20 -45.16
N ALA A 301 -15.74 -27.85 -45.00
CA ALA A 301 -16.83 -28.47 -45.76
C ALA A 301 -16.67 -28.23 -47.28
N LYS A 302 -16.20 -27.04 -47.68
CA LYS A 302 -15.88 -26.74 -49.08
C LYS A 302 -14.70 -27.58 -49.58
N ALA A 303 -13.63 -27.69 -48.79
CA ALA A 303 -12.48 -28.52 -49.13
C ALA A 303 -12.84 -30.01 -49.25
N GLU A 304 -13.70 -30.51 -48.36
CA GLU A 304 -14.26 -31.87 -48.43
C GLU A 304 -15.13 -32.06 -49.67
N ALA A 305 -15.99 -31.09 -50.00
CA ALA A 305 -16.81 -31.12 -51.21
C ALA A 305 -15.94 -31.13 -52.49
N ASP A 306 -14.91 -30.30 -52.54
CA ASP A 306 -13.94 -30.26 -53.64
C ASP A 306 -13.19 -31.60 -53.75
N ALA A 307 -12.76 -32.19 -52.62
CA ALA A 307 -12.16 -33.52 -52.60
C ALA A 307 -13.15 -34.63 -53.04
N MET A 308 -14.43 -34.50 -52.70
CA MET A 308 -15.48 -35.41 -53.16
C MET A 308 -15.65 -35.33 -54.68
N GLN A 309 -15.58 -34.16 -55.30
CA GLN A 309 -15.68 -34.05 -56.77
C GLN A 309 -14.64 -34.91 -57.49
N TYR A 310 -13.41 -34.98 -56.99
CA TYR A 310 -12.36 -35.82 -57.59
C TYR A 310 -12.51 -37.31 -57.26
N THR A 311 -13.07 -37.66 -56.10
CA THR A 311 -13.23 -39.06 -55.69
C THR A 311 -14.51 -39.72 -56.21
N LEU A 312 -15.56 -38.95 -56.50
CA LEU A 312 -16.82 -39.43 -57.06
C LEU A 312 -16.65 -40.24 -58.36
N PRO A 313 -15.91 -39.79 -59.40
CA PRO A 313 -15.73 -40.59 -60.61
C PRO A 313 -14.96 -41.89 -60.37
N LEU A 314 -14.01 -41.91 -59.41
CA LEU A 314 -13.32 -43.13 -59.01
C LEU A 314 -14.27 -44.11 -58.31
N LYS A 315 -15.09 -43.61 -57.38
CA LYS A 315 -16.12 -44.43 -56.72
C LYS A 315 -17.19 -44.91 -57.70
N GLN A 316 -17.59 -44.10 -58.67
CA GLN A 316 -18.52 -44.52 -59.74
C GLN A 316 -17.94 -45.69 -60.54
N LYS A 317 -16.67 -45.61 -60.99
CA LYS A 317 -15.99 -46.72 -61.65
C LYS A 317 -15.89 -47.96 -60.76
N GLN A 318 -15.61 -47.79 -59.47
CA GLN A 318 -15.55 -48.89 -58.52
C GLN A 318 -16.92 -49.55 -58.29
N ILE A 319 -18.00 -48.77 -58.25
CA ILE A 319 -19.38 -49.27 -58.19
C ILE A 319 -19.74 -50.01 -59.48
N GLU A 320 -19.35 -49.49 -60.65
CA GLU A 320 -19.56 -50.17 -61.93
C GLU A 320 -18.82 -51.51 -61.98
N GLN A 321 -17.55 -51.57 -61.56
CA GLN A 321 -16.80 -52.81 -61.45
C GLN A 321 -17.47 -53.80 -60.50
N SER A 322 -17.86 -53.35 -59.30
CA SER A 322 -18.55 -54.19 -58.32
C SER A 322 -19.91 -54.69 -58.85
N ARG A 323 -20.63 -53.87 -59.62
CA ARG A 323 -21.89 -54.25 -60.26
C ARG A 323 -21.68 -55.32 -61.32
N LEU A 324 -20.67 -55.17 -62.17
CA LEU A 324 -20.29 -56.17 -63.18
C LEU A 324 -19.84 -57.49 -62.54
N GLU A 325 -19.06 -57.42 -61.45
CA GLU A 325 -18.68 -58.61 -60.67
C GLU A 325 -19.89 -59.29 -60.02
N ALA A 326 -20.84 -58.52 -59.48
CA ALA A 326 -22.07 -59.05 -58.90
C ALA A 326 -22.96 -59.73 -59.95
N GLU A 327 -23.04 -59.15 -61.15
CA GLU A 327 -23.78 -59.73 -62.28
C GLU A 327 -23.14 -61.03 -62.77
N ALA A 328 -21.80 -61.07 -62.91
CA ALA A 328 -21.06 -62.29 -63.24
C ALA A 328 -21.23 -63.38 -62.17
N ARG A 329 -21.18 -63.03 -60.87
CA ARG A 329 -21.45 -63.97 -59.77
C ARG A 329 -22.88 -64.51 -59.83
N LYS A 330 -23.87 -63.66 -60.11
CA LYS A 330 -25.27 -64.06 -60.26
C LYS A 330 -25.42 -65.06 -61.41
N GLU A 331 -24.84 -64.77 -62.58
CA GLU A 331 -24.87 -65.67 -63.73
C GLU A 331 -24.20 -67.02 -63.42
N ALA A 332 -23.05 -67.00 -62.74
CA ALA A 332 -22.37 -68.22 -62.30
C ALA A 332 -23.22 -69.04 -61.32
N THR A 333 -23.92 -68.40 -60.38
CA THR A 333 -24.82 -69.11 -59.44
C THR A 333 -26.02 -69.74 -60.15
N VAL A 334 -26.59 -69.07 -61.16
CA VAL A 334 -27.71 -69.63 -61.95
C VAL A 334 -27.24 -70.83 -62.77
N LYS A 335 -26.11 -70.72 -63.49
CA LYS A 335 -25.55 -71.84 -64.26
C LYS A 335 -25.20 -73.03 -63.37
N ASN A 336 -24.63 -72.79 -62.17
CA ASN A 336 -24.35 -73.86 -61.22
C ASN A 336 -25.64 -74.52 -60.70
N ALA A 337 -26.70 -73.75 -60.43
CA ALA A 337 -27.99 -74.30 -60.02
C ALA A 337 -28.66 -75.12 -61.14
N GLU A 338 -28.60 -74.66 -62.39
CA GLU A 338 -29.10 -75.40 -63.56
C GLU A 338 -28.33 -76.71 -63.80
N ALA A 339 -27.00 -76.70 -63.65
CA ALA A 339 -26.17 -77.90 -63.75
C ALA A 339 -26.52 -78.94 -62.67
N MET A 340 -26.72 -78.49 -61.42
CA MET A 340 -27.16 -79.38 -60.33
C MET A 340 -28.56 -79.96 -60.58
N ALA A 341 -29.49 -79.16 -61.13
CA ALA A 341 -30.82 -79.63 -61.47
C ALA A 341 -30.78 -80.71 -62.58
N GLN A 342 -29.97 -80.50 -63.63
CA GLN A 342 -29.78 -81.49 -64.70
C GLN A 342 -29.13 -82.79 -64.19
N ALA A 343 -28.12 -82.70 -63.33
CA ALA A 343 -27.50 -83.86 -62.69
C ALA A 343 -28.53 -84.69 -61.90
N LYS A 344 -29.39 -84.03 -61.11
CA LYS A 344 -30.43 -84.70 -60.32
C LYS A 344 -31.49 -85.40 -61.17
N VAL A 345 -31.82 -84.85 -62.35
CA VAL A 345 -32.72 -85.51 -63.31
C VAL A 345 -32.09 -86.77 -63.90
N ILE A 346 -30.79 -86.73 -64.22
CA ILE A 346 -30.05 -87.89 -64.72
C ILE A 346 -29.97 -88.98 -63.66
N ASP A 347 -29.62 -88.62 -62.42
CA ASP A 347 -29.56 -89.57 -61.29
C ASP A 347 -30.93 -90.21 -61.03
N SER A 348 -32.02 -89.42 -61.04
CA SER A 348 -33.39 -89.94 -60.86
C SER A 348 -33.79 -90.91 -61.98
N LYS A 349 -33.36 -90.64 -63.22
CA LYS A 349 -33.61 -91.53 -64.37
C LYS A 349 -32.81 -92.84 -64.25
N ALA A 350 -31.57 -92.77 -63.80
CA ALA A 350 -30.73 -93.94 -63.54
C ALA A 350 -31.27 -94.80 -62.39
N GLU A 351 -31.77 -94.18 -61.31
CA GLU A 351 -32.41 -94.91 -60.20
C GLU A 351 -33.71 -95.61 -60.64
N MET A 352 -34.51 -94.96 -61.49
CA MET A 352 -35.73 -95.57 -62.06
C MET A 352 -35.42 -96.77 -62.95
N GLU A 353 -34.43 -96.66 -63.85
CA GLU A 353 -33.97 -97.80 -64.65
C GLU A 353 -33.44 -98.95 -63.77
N ARG A 354 -32.66 -98.62 -62.74
CA ARG A 354 -32.15 -99.61 -61.78
C ARG A 354 -33.29 -100.33 -61.05
N ARG A 355 -34.34 -99.61 -60.62
CA ARG A 355 -35.52 -100.21 -59.96
C ARG A 355 -36.28 -101.15 -60.90
N ASN A 356 -36.49 -100.77 -62.15
CA ASN A 356 -37.19 -101.62 -63.13
C ASN A 356 -36.44 -102.92 -63.41
N LEU A 357 -35.11 -102.86 -63.58
CA LEU A 357 -34.28 -104.05 -63.80
C LEU A 357 -34.32 -105.02 -62.61
N LEU A 358 -34.35 -104.50 -61.37
CA LEU A 358 -34.50 -105.34 -60.18
C LEU A 358 -35.90 -105.99 -60.10
N ALA A 359 -36.95 -105.25 -60.44
CA ALA A 359 -38.33 -105.78 -60.47
C ALA A 359 -38.51 -106.88 -61.53
N ASP A 360 -37.93 -106.72 -62.72
CA ASP A 360 -37.94 -107.73 -63.78
C ASP A 360 -37.18 -109.00 -63.38
N ALA A 361 -36.03 -108.85 -62.71
CA ALA A 361 -35.26 -109.98 -62.19
C ALA A 361 -36.04 -110.75 -61.11
N GLU A 362 -36.74 -110.04 -60.23
CA GLU A 362 -37.57 -110.64 -59.18
C GLU A 362 -38.79 -111.37 -59.76
N ALA A 363 -39.45 -110.80 -60.77
CA ALA A 363 -40.54 -111.45 -61.50
C ALA A 363 -40.10 -112.74 -62.20
N ASN A 364 -38.91 -112.75 -62.82
CA ASN A 364 -38.35 -113.94 -63.45
C ASN A 364 -37.98 -115.02 -62.42
N ARG A 365 -37.42 -114.62 -61.27
CA ARG A 365 -37.11 -115.56 -60.17
C ARG A 365 -38.37 -116.27 -59.68
N ILE A 366 -39.46 -115.53 -59.42
CA ILE A 366 -40.73 -116.09 -58.95
C ILE A 366 -41.32 -117.07 -59.98
N ARG A 367 -41.27 -116.75 -61.28
CA ARG A 367 -41.77 -117.65 -62.34
C ARG A 367 -41.02 -118.99 -62.37
N ILE A 368 -39.70 -118.95 -62.26
CA ILE A 368 -38.87 -120.16 -62.29
C ILE A 368 -39.11 -121.01 -61.04
N THR A 369 -39.17 -120.40 -59.86
CA THR A 369 -39.45 -121.15 -58.62
C THR A 369 -40.87 -121.73 -58.61
N ALA A 370 -41.87 -120.98 -59.07
CA ALA A 370 -43.26 -121.46 -59.15
C ALA A 370 -43.42 -122.61 -60.16
N ALA A 371 -42.70 -122.57 -61.29
CA ALA A 371 -42.68 -123.67 -62.26
C ALA A 371 -42.02 -124.93 -61.68
N ALA A 372 -40.89 -124.78 -60.98
CA ALA A 372 -40.19 -125.90 -60.33
C ALA A 372 -41.03 -126.54 -59.21
N ASP A 373 -41.70 -125.74 -58.38
CA ASP A 373 -42.60 -126.23 -57.33
C ASP A 373 -43.82 -126.97 -57.90
N ALA A 374 -44.36 -126.49 -59.03
CA ALA A 374 -45.48 -127.14 -59.72
C ALA A 374 -45.09 -128.49 -60.33
N GLU A 375 -43.89 -128.62 -60.92
CA GLU A 375 -43.36 -129.90 -61.38
C GLU A 375 -43.10 -130.87 -60.23
N ARG A 376 -42.50 -130.38 -59.14
CA ARG A 376 -42.28 -131.17 -57.94
C ARG A 376 -43.59 -131.74 -57.39
N MET A 377 -44.64 -130.92 -57.23
CA MET A 377 -45.95 -131.40 -56.76
C MET A 377 -46.59 -132.44 -57.70
N LYS A 378 -46.46 -132.28 -59.03
CA LYS A 378 -46.96 -133.28 -59.98
C LYS A 378 -46.23 -134.61 -59.87
N SER A 379 -44.90 -134.57 -59.68
CA SER A 379 -44.09 -135.78 -59.48
C SER A 379 -44.44 -136.48 -58.16
N GLU A 380 -44.64 -135.73 -57.07
CA GLU A 380 -45.10 -136.27 -55.78
C GLU A 380 -46.50 -136.91 -55.90
N ALA A 381 -47.43 -136.27 -56.59
CA ALA A 381 -48.78 -136.80 -56.83
C ALA A 381 -48.79 -138.09 -57.67
N ALA A 382 -47.91 -138.20 -58.66
CA ALA A 382 -47.77 -139.41 -59.48
C ALA A 382 -47.22 -140.59 -58.66
N ILE A 383 -46.23 -140.34 -57.80
CA ILE A 383 -45.65 -141.37 -56.92
C ILE A 383 -46.70 -141.87 -55.91
N LEU A 384 -47.50 -140.97 -55.31
CA LEU A 384 -48.57 -141.30 -54.36
C LEU A 384 -49.65 -142.23 -54.93
N LYS A 385 -49.98 -142.10 -56.23
CA LYS A 385 -51.01 -142.92 -56.89
C LYS A 385 -50.58 -144.38 -57.08
N SER A 386 -49.27 -144.63 -57.24
CA SER A 386 -48.73 -145.96 -57.55
C SER A 386 -48.54 -146.88 -56.33
N ASN A 387 -48.41 -146.34 -55.12
CA ASN A 387 -48.09 -147.14 -53.93
C ASN A 387 -48.92 -146.68 -52.70
N PRO A 388 -50.08 -147.30 -52.44
CA PRO A 388 -50.97 -146.90 -51.33
C PRO A 388 -50.38 -147.14 -49.93
N LEU A 389 -49.25 -147.84 -49.80
CA LEU A 389 -48.54 -148.04 -48.51
C LEU A 389 -47.61 -146.87 -48.14
N LEU A 390 -47.35 -145.91 -49.05
CA LEU A 390 -46.49 -144.74 -48.80
C LEU A 390 -47.18 -143.59 -48.05
N ILE A 391 -48.52 -143.56 -48.03
CA ILE A 391 -49.31 -142.54 -47.30
C ILE A 391 -48.99 -142.60 -45.80
N ASN A 392 -48.85 -143.80 -45.22
CA ASN A 392 -48.49 -143.96 -43.82
C ASN A 392 -47.06 -143.47 -43.52
N LYS A 393 -46.13 -143.58 -44.48
CA LYS A 393 -44.75 -143.06 -44.33
C LYS A 393 -44.70 -141.53 -44.43
N ILE A 394 -45.42 -140.91 -45.36
CA ILE A 394 -45.44 -139.44 -45.52
C ILE A 394 -46.17 -138.75 -44.37
N VAL A 395 -47.25 -139.36 -43.85
CA VAL A 395 -47.91 -138.89 -42.64
C VAL A 395 -46.97 -139.04 -41.43
N ALA A 396 -46.21 -140.14 -41.32
CA ALA A 396 -45.21 -140.30 -40.25
C ALA A 396 -44.03 -139.31 -40.35
N GLU A 397 -43.49 -139.04 -41.54
CA GLU A 397 -42.41 -138.06 -41.75
C GLU A 397 -42.89 -136.62 -41.49
N ARG A 398 -44.08 -136.23 -41.96
CA ARG A 398 -44.62 -134.88 -41.69
C ARG A 398 -45.11 -134.66 -40.26
N LEU A 399 -45.38 -135.72 -39.48
CA LEU A 399 -45.66 -135.62 -38.04
C LEU A 399 -44.39 -135.66 -37.17
N SER A 400 -43.26 -136.21 -37.67
CA SER A 400 -41.98 -136.25 -36.93
C SER A 400 -41.26 -134.91 -36.91
N ASP A 401 -41.30 -134.12 -37.99
CA ASP A 401 -40.54 -132.85 -38.10
C ASP A 401 -41.09 -131.70 -37.24
N LYS A 402 -42.14 -131.91 -36.44
CA LYS A 402 -42.75 -130.88 -35.58
C LYS A 402 -42.97 -131.25 -34.10
N LEU A 403 -42.41 -132.35 -33.59
CA LEU A 403 -42.45 -132.66 -32.16
C LEU A 403 -41.17 -132.18 -31.44
N GLN A 404 -41.16 -130.92 -30.99
CA GLN A 404 -40.27 -130.42 -29.94
C GLN A 404 -40.78 -130.93 -28.58
N ILE A 405 -40.13 -131.94 -28.00
CA ILE A 405 -40.38 -132.36 -26.60
C ILE A 405 -39.42 -131.59 -25.69
N MET A 406 -40.00 -130.80 -24.80
CA MET A 406 -39.35 -129.85 -23.89
C MET A 406 -38.72 -130.55 -22.67
N MET A 407 -37.46 -130.22 -22.34
CA MET A 407 -36.80 -130.57 -21.08
C MET A 407 -36.45 -129.27 -20.33
N VAL A 408 -36.94 -129.12 -19.11
CA VAL A 408 -36.56 -128.11 -18.11
C VAL A 408 -36.49 -128.92 -16.81
N PRO A 409 -35.43 -128.91 -15.96
CA PRO A 409 -34.83 -127.71 -15.37
C PRO A 409 -33.34 -127.82 -14.92
N ALA A 410 -32.73 -126.67 -14.61
CA ALA A 410 -31.98 -126.41 -13.36
C ALA A 410 -31.34 -125.01 -13.45
N ASP A 411 -31.73 -124.16 -12.52
CA ASP A 411 -31.07 -122.94 -12.05
C ASP A 411 -30.28 -122.06 -13.03
N GLY A 412 -30.82 -120.86 -13.23
CA GLY A 412 -30.02 -119.67 -13.46
C GLY A 412 -30.53 -118.78 -14.58
N LYS A 413 -31.22 -117.70 -14.20
CA LYS A 413 -31.18 -116.41 -14.93
C LYS A 413 -31.83 -116.39 -16.33
N PHE A 414 -33.13 -116.12 -16.31
CA PHE A 414 -33.72 -115.16 -17.24
C PHE A 414 -33.07 -113.77 -17.04
N PHE A 415 -32.11 -113.46 -17.90
CA PHE A 415 -31.60 -112.13 -18.28
C PHE A 415 -31.37 -112.30 -19.81
N PHE A 416 -31.98 -111.59 -20.75
CA PHE A 416 -32.11 -110.15 -20.89
C PHE A 416 -33.48 -109.78 -21.49
N ALA A 417 -34.51 -109.76 -20.65
CA ALA A 417 -35.47 -108.67 -20.69
C ALA A 417 -35.02 -107.69 -19.60
N ASN A 418 -34.83 -106.43 -19.98
CA ASN A 418 -34.54 -105.32 -19.09
C ASN A 418 -33.15 -105.30 -18.42
N ASP A 419 -32.13 -104.97 -19.23
CA ASP A 419 -30.98 -104.23 -18.72
C ASP A 419 -30.70 -103.06 -19.68
N VAL A 420 -31.30 -101.92 -19.30
CA VAL A 420 -30.65 -100.60 -19.24
C VAL A 420 -30.31 -99.97 -20.59
N LEU A 421 -31.14 -99.05 -21.12
CA LEU A 421 -31.71 -97.87 -20.42
C LEU A 421 -30.62 -96.99 -19.80
N ARG A 422 -29.68 -96.54 -20.65
CA ARG A 422 -28.89 -95.30 -20.58
C ARG A 422 -28.17 -95.25 -21.95
N SER A 423 -28.37 -94.30 -22.82
CA SER A 423 -28.57 -92.89 -22.54
C SER A 423 -28.97 -92.21 -23.83
N MET A 424 -29.99 -91.36 -23.68
CA MET A 424 -29.99 -90.03 -24.29
C MET A 424 -29.98 -90.02 -25.81
N ASN A 425 -31.11 -90.49 -26.34
CA ASN A 425 -31.82 -89.70 -27.31
C ASN A 425 -32.65 -88.64 -26.55
N THR A 426 -32.07 -87.47 -26.33
CA THR A 426 -32.69 -86.20 -25.89
C THR A 426 -31.81 -85.09 -26.47
N ALA A 427 -32.27 -84.07 -27.16
CA ALA A 427 -33.62 -83.64 -27.48
C ALA A 427 -33.48 -82.75 -28.73
N ASN A 428 -34.44 -82.85 -29.64
CA ASN A 428 -34.64 -81.83 -30.65
C ASN A 428 -36.13 -81.48 -30.62
N HIS A 429 -36.41 -80.16 -30.59
CA HIS A 429 -37.69 -79.49 -30.81
C HIS A 429 -38.72 -79.57 -29.64
N VAL A 430 -39.49 -78.54 -29.25
CA VAL A 430 -39.78 -77.22 -29.81
C VAL A 430 -40.62 -76.39 -28.81
N SER A 431 -40.39 -75.07 -28.79
CA SER A 431 -41.32 -73.94 -28.57
C SER A 431 -42.10 -73.71 -27.26
N GLN A 432 -41.90 -72.51 -26.71
CA GLN A 432 -42.88 -71.44 -26.34
C GLN A 432 -42.13 -70.46 -25.40
N ALA A 433 -42.30 -69.14 -25.37
CA ALA A 433 -43.08 -68.14 -26.09
C ALA A 433 -42.42 -66.78 -25.75
N GLU A 434 -42.62 -65.80 -26.63
CA GLU A 434 -42.35 -64.35 -26.50
C GLU A 434 -42.95 -63.72 -25.21
N PRO A 435 -42.50 -62.52 -24.74
CA PRO A 435 -42.72 -61.26 -25.48
C PRO A 435 -41.71 -60.09 -25.30
N ASP A 436 -41.95 -59.08 -26.15
CA ASP A 436 -41.44 -57.71 -26.29
C ASP A 436 -41.17 -56.86 -25.02
N GLY A 437 -40.22 -55.91 -25.15
CA GLY A 437 -40.29 -54.58 -24.49
C GLY A 437 -38.97 -54.00 -23.89
N PRO A 438 -38.39 -52.89 -24.41
CA PRO A 438 -37.11 -52.28 -23.98
C PRO A 438 -37.32 -50.91 -23.24
N PRO A 439 -36.33 -49.99 -23.01
CA PRO A 439 -34.85 -50.00 -22.87
C PRO A 439 -34.30 -49.19 -21.63
N GLN A 440 -32.96 -48.95 -21.56
CA GLN A 440 -32.15 -48.03 -20.69
C GLN A 440 -31.70 -48.65 -19.34
N ASP A 441 -30.48 -48.51 -18.78
CA ASP A 441 -29.34 -47.60 -18.98
C ASP A 441 -28.03 -48.25 -18.41
N ALA A 442 -26.88 -47.64 -18.73
CA ALA A 442 -25.44 -47.90 -18.40
C ALA A 442 -25.08 -48.31 -16.92
N PRO A 443 -23.82 -48.69 -16.53
CA PRO A 443 -22.54 -48.42 -17.20
C PRO A 443 -21.47 -49.54 -17.23
N GLN A 444 -20.45 -49.32 -18.05
CA GLN A 444 -19.16 -50.00 -18.00
C GLN A 444 -18.32 -49.46 -16.83
N ARG A 445 -17.64 -50.38 -16.15
CA ARG A 445 -16.28 -50.21 -15.68
C ARG A 445 -15.43 -51.33 -16.26
#